data_AF-A0A0D0CYR4-F1
#
_entry.id   AF-A0A0D0CYR4-F1
#
_cell.length_a   1.000
_cell.length_b   1.000
_cell.length_c   1.000
_cell.angle_alpha   90.00
_cell.angle_beta   90.00
_cell.angle_gamma   90.00
#
_symmetry.space_group_name_H-M   'P 1'
#
loop_
_entity.id
_entity.type
_entity.pdbx_description
1 polymer ?
#
loop_
_entity_poly.entity_id
_entity_poly.type
_entity_poly.pdbx_seq_one_letter_code
_entity_poly.pdbx_strand_id
1 'polypeptide(L)'
;MNYFEFKGIAADDQVRKILGTFEDKSIHSWIGSKRDHLVGLTYDSFFLELRTFALDKGWAESSYRKLCNLRMPENLSVPIYNFSLQIVAGNALLKGTSQYQDNEGLKEILINGLDESLMAIYTDCKIDNELNDDHLIFSLVFTKFVKALETLDDTRHHALHQVTIAADQFLASCSHSSSHSSTPLSSSSNANHARRMNHSSLSQLSGTADQNTPTQNRFQGIGLPPLTADECQLLSTHSGCFKCRSFYTHEFPVPSGDGYKELTAADAEKARRQCRPKTAQAKPIASITETSDTASPMFPSAVLGNGTDSEEETL
;
A
#
# COMPACT_ATOMS: atom_id res chain seq x y z
N MET A 1 14.90 -3.70 18.93
CA MET A 1 16.29 -3.83 19.42
C MET A 1 16.96 -2.49 19.20
N ASN A 2 17.34 -1.81 20.29
CA ASN A 2 17.95 -0.48 20.25
C ASN A 2 19.47 -0.60 19.98
N TYR A 3 20.10 0.42 19.40
CA TYR A 3 21.53 0.44 19.10
C TYR A 3 22.40 0.16 20.34
N PHE A 4 22.04 0.75 21.49
CA PHE A 4 22.78 0.54 22.74
C PHE A 4 22.69 -0.89 23.25
N GLU A 5 21.54 -1.54 23.09
CA GLU A 5 21.34 -2.95 23.47
C GLU A 5 22.18 -3.87 22.59
N PHE A 6 22.16 -3.64 21.28
CA PHE A 6 22.96 -4.41 20.32
C PHE A 6 24.46 -4.24 20.56
N LYS A 7 24.90 -3.06 20.99
CA LYS A 7 26.32 -2.74 21.25
C LYS A 7 26.75 -2.99 22.70
N GLY A 8 25.85 -3.37 23.60
CA GLY A 8 26.15 -3.57 25.02
C GLY A 8 26.69 -2.32 25.71
N ILE A 9 26.19 -1.13 25.35
CA ILE A 9 26.67 0.15 25.90
C ILE A 9 26.00 0.40 27.26
N ALA A 10 26.82 0.59 28.31
CA ALA A 10 26.36 0.94 29.65
C ALA A 10 25.60 2.29 29.66
N ALA A 11 24.59 2.43 30.51
CA ALA A 11 23.72 3.62 30.57
C ALA A 11 24.51 4.93 30.71
N ASP A 12 25.53 4.93 31.58
CA ASP A 12 26.38 6.10 31.86
C ASP A 12 27.27 6.51 30.68
N ASP A 13 27.49 5.62 29.72
CA ASP A 13 28.30 5.88 28.53
C ASP A 13 27.47 6.28 27.31
N GLN A 14 26.14 6.14 27.35
CA GLN A 14 25.28 6.35 26.20
C GLN A 14 25.40 7.78 25.66
N VAL A 15 25.28 8.80 26.51
CA VAL A 15 25.36 10.20 26.08
C VAL A 15 26.72 10.51 25.45
N ARG A 16 27.81 10.05 26.07
CA ARG A 16 29.18 10.23 25.54
C ARG A 16 29.35 9.67 24.12
N LYS A 17 28.67 8.54 23.83
CA LYS A 17 28.69 7.92 22.49
C LYS A 17 27.88 8.70 21.45
N ILE A 18 26.80 9.36 21.84
CA ILE A 18 25.89 10.08 20.93
C ILE A 18 26.37 11.49 20.60
N LEU A 19 27.10 12.15 21.51
CA LEU A 19 27.55 13.54 21.29
C LEU A 19 28.39 13.73 20.01
N GLY A 20 29.02 12.67 19.51
CA GLY A 20 29.80 12.68 18.28
C GLY A 20 29.03 12.28 17.02
N THR A 21 27.76 11.89 17.11
CA THR A 21 26.99 11.33 15.98
C THR A 21 26.04 12.31 15.31
N PHE A 22 25.84 13.50 15.88
CA PHE A 22 24.98 14.51 15.25
C PHE A 22 25.66 15.08 14.02
N GLU A 23 24.95 15.25 12.90
CA GLU A 23 25.50 15.85 11.68
C GLU A 23 25.26 17.37 11.62
N ASP A 24 24.24 17.86 12.34
CA ASP A 24 23.86 19.26 12.33
C ASP A 24 24.91 20.15 13.01
N LYS A 25 25.41 21.15 12.28
CA LYS A 25 26.47 22.07 12.74
C LYS A 25 26.04 22.92 13.95
N SER A 26 24.77 23.29 14.02
CA SER A 26 24.21 24.07 15.13
C SER A 26 24.19 23.24 16.41
N ILE A 27 23.78 21.96 16.29
CA ILE A 27 23.82 21.01 17.40
C ILE A 27 25.26 20.75 17.84
N HIS A 28 26.20 20.59 16.90
CA HIS A 28 27.63 20.45 17.24
C HIS A 28 28.19 21.65 18.01
N SER A 29 27.89 22.87 17.57
CA SER A 29 28.33 24.10 18.25
C SER A 29 27.77 24.22 19.67
N TRP A 30 26.48 23.88 19.83
CA TRP A 30 25.82 23.83 21.12
C TRP A 30 26.43 22.76 22.04
N ILE A 31 26.68 21.55 21.53
CA ILE A 31 27.35 20.48 22.26
C ILE A 31 28.76 20.91 22.68
N GLY A 32 29.52 21.51 21.77
CA GLY A 32 30.88 21.98 22.06
C GLY A 32 30.93 23.01 23.18
N SER A 33 29.93 23.90 23.24
CA SER A 33 29.82 24.95 24.25
C SER A 33 29.45 24.43 25.65
N LYS A 34 28.81 23.26 25.75
CA LYS A 34 28.26 22.71 27.01
C LYS A 34 28.71 21.28 27.29
N ARG A 35 29.80 20.84 26.67
CA ARG A 35 30.19 19.42 26.63
C ARG A 35 30.31 18.79 28.00
N ASP A 36 30.98 19.46 28.94
CA ASP A 36 31.25 18.91 30.28
C ASP A 36 29.95 18.68 31.07
N HIS A 37 28.98 19.58 30.93
CA HIS A 37 27.64 19.43 31.51
C HIS A 37 26.89 18.26 30.85
N LEU A 38 26.86 18.22 29.52
CA LEU A 38 26.09 17.22 28.77
C LEU A 38 26.60 15.78 29.01
N VAL A 39 27.91 15.58 29.18
CA VAL A 39 28.49 14.24 29.44
C VAL A 39 28.06 13.66 30.78
N GLY A 40 27.73 14.50 31.77
CA GLY A 40 27.26 14.07 33.08
C GLY A 40 25.77 13.75 33.15
N LEU A 41 25.01 14.00 32.08
CA LEU A 41 23.56 13.76 32.06
C LEU A 41 23.22 12.30 31.78
N THR A 42 22.07 11.88 32.29
CA THR A 42 21.43 10.63 31.84
C THR A 42 20.94 10.79 30.40
N TYR A 43 20.70 9.67 29.72
CA TYR A 43 20.15 9.65 28.37
C TYR A 43 18.86 10.48 28.26
N ASP A 44 17.91 10.29 29.18
CA ASP A 44 16.62 10.98 29.14
C ASP A 44 16.75 12.49 29.40
N SER A 45 17.59 12.87 30.38
CA SER A 45 17.86 14.27 30.69
C SER A 45 18.53 15.00 29.53
N PHE A 46 19.49 14.34 28.87
CA PHE A 46 20.15 14.87 27.67
C PHE A 46 19.14 15.15 26.55
N PHE A 47 18.24 14.21 26.25
CA PHE A 47 17.23 14.41 25.21
C PHE A 47 16.22 15.49 25.55
N LEU A 48 15.93 15.74 26.83
CA LEU A 48 15.08 16.85 27.26
C LEU A 48 15.74 18.21 26.97
N GLU A 49 17.03 18.36 27.28
CA GLU A 49 17.80 19.56 26.94
C GLU A 49 17.95 19.74 25.43
N LEU A 50 18.24 18.66 24.71
CA LEU A 50 18.34 18.69 23.25
C LEU A 50 17.03 19.12 22.59
N ARG A 51 15.88 18.60 23.05
CA ARG A 51 14.56 19.04 22.57
C ARG A 51 14.31 20.52 22.84
N THR A 52 14.71 21.01 24.02
CA THR A 52 14.53 22.41 24.40
C THR A 52 15.40 23.36 23.55
N PHE A 53 16.59 22.91 23.17
CA PHE A 53 17.48 23.68 22.30
C PHE A 53 17.07 23.63 20.82
N ALA A 54 16.76 22.43 20.31
CA ALA A 54 16.59 22.19 18.88
C ALA A 54 15.17 22.45 18.36
N LEU A 55 14.16 22.45 19.24
CA LEU A 55 12.76 22.64 18.83
C LEU A 55 12.27 24.03 19.18
N ASP A 56 11.50 24.63 18.27
CA ASP A 56 10.91 25.95 18.47
C ASP A 56 9.95 25.99 19.66
N LYS A 57 9.81 27.18 20.25
CA LYS A 57 8.77 27.42 21.27
C LYS A 57 7.39 27.14 20.65
N GLY A 58 6.63 26.25 21.28
CA GLY A 58 5.31 25.84 20.78
C GLY A 58 5.34 24.75 19.70
N TRP A 59 6.48 24.08 19.48
CA TRP A 59 6.56 22.96 18.52
C TRP A 59 5.49 21.89 18.79
N ALA A 60 5.23 21.58 20.06
CA ALA A 60 4.26 20.56 20.46
C ALA A 60 2.85 20.97 20.06
N GLU A 61 2.47 22.23 20.30
CA GLU A 61 1.19 22.81 19.89
C GLU A 61 1.04 22.80 18.35
N SER A 62 2.09 23.20 17.64
CA SER A 62 2.07 23.20 16.17
C SER A 62 1.95 21.78 15.60
N SER A 63 2.57 20.79 16.24
CA SER A 63 2.55 19.39 15.83
C SER A 63 1.20 18.75 16.15
N TYR A 64 0.63 19.04 17.32
CA TYR A 64 -0.72 18.64 17.69
C TYR A 64 -1.76 19.21 16.72
N ARG A 65 -1.67 20.50 16.38
CA ARG A 65 -2.55 21.10 15.39
C ARG A 65 -2.46 20.44 14.02
N LYS A 66 -1.24 20.11 13.58
CA LYS A 66 -1.03 19.34 12.33
C LYS A 66 -1.70 17.97 12.42
N LEU A 67 -1.56 17.28 13.55
CA LEU A 67 -2.18 15.99 13.82
C LEU A 67 -3.71 16.06 13.75
N CYS A 68 -4.34 17.05 14.40
CA CYS A 68 -5.80 17.24 14.38
C CYS A 68 -6.35 17.66 13.00
N ASN A 69 -5.50 18.26 12.17
CA ASN A 69 -5.85 18.67 10.81
C ASN A 69 -5.61 17.59 9.75
N LEU A 70 -5.11 16.41 10.14
CA LEU A 70 -5.00 15.28 9.21
C LEU A 70 -6.38 14.87 8.73
N ARG A 71 -6.53 14.68 7.42
CA ARG A 71 -7.75 14.23 6.77
C ARG A 71 -7.43 13.11 5.80
N MET A 72 -8.33 12.14 5.73
CA MET A 72 -8.27 11.11 4.70
C MET A 72 -8.56 11.72 3.33
N PRO A 73 -7.86 11.30 2.28
CA PRO A 73 -8.20 11.70 0.92
C PRO A 73 -9.47 10.96 0.47
N GLU A 74 -10.37 11.69 -0.19
CA GLU A 74 -11.68 11.17 -0.65
C GLU A 74 -11.58 10.10 -1.76
N ASN A 75 -10.43 10.00 -2.42
CA ASN A 75 -10.24 9.18 -3.61
C ASN A 75 -9.96 7.68 -3.33
N LEU A 76 -10.21 7.20 -2.11
CA LEU A 76 -9.92 5.83 -1.66
C LEU A 76 -8.45 5.37 -1.90
N SER A 77 -7.52 6.29 -2.12
CA SER A 77 -6.13 5.91 -2.42
C SER A 77 -5.35 5.47 -1.19
N VAL A 78 -5.82 5.83 0.01
CA VAL A 78 -5.15 5.55 1.28
C VAL A 78 -6.08 4.70 2.15
N PRO A 79 -5.70 3.45 2.45
CA PRO A 79 -6.42 2.61 3.39
C PRO A 79 -6.50 3.24 4.78
N ILE A 80 -7.63 3.05 5.49
CA ILE A 80 -7.81 3.55 6.86
C ILE A 80 -6.69 3.12 7.81
N TYR A 81 -6.16 1.90 7.65
CA TYR A 81 -5.04 1.41 8.45
C TYR A 81 -3.81 2.30 8.32
N ASN A 82 -3.43 2.69 7.09
CA ASN A 82 -2.28 3.57 6.86
C ASN A 82 -2.50 4.97 7.44
N PHE A 83 -3.73 5.48 7.35
CA PHE A 83 -4.08 6.75 7.97
C PHE A 83 -3.96 6.68 9.50
N SER A 84 -4.43 5.60 10.12
CA SER A 84 -4.30 5.39 11.57
C SER A 84 -2.84 5.34 12.03
N LEU A 85 -1.95 4.75 11.22
CA LEU A 85 -0.51 4.72 11.51
C LEU A 85 0.11 6.11 11.47
N GLN A 86 -0.33 6.99 10.57
CA GLN A 86 0.13 8.38 10.54
C GLN A 86 -0.27 9.13 11.80
N ILE A 87 -1.49 8.90 12.29
CA ILE A 87 -1.97 9.50 13.54
C ILE A 87 -1.15 8.98 14.74
N VAL A 88 -0.92 7.66 14.83
CA VAL A 88 -0.11 7.07 15.90
C VAL A 88 1.33 7.58 15.86
N ALA A 89 1.92 7.68 14.67
CA ALA A 89 3.28 8.21 14.49
C ALA A 89 3.35 9.70 14.89
N GLY A 90 2.36 10.51 14.51
CA GLY A 90 2.27 11.91 14.92
C GLY A 90 2.13 12.07 16.42
N ASN A 91 1.27 11.28 17.07
CA ASN A 91 1.11 11.28 18.52
C ASN A 91 2.37 10.81 19.26
N ALA A 92 3.13 9.87 18.68
CA ALA A 92 4.40 9.43 19.26
C ALA A 92 5.44 10.56 19.36
N LEU A 93 5.42 11.54 18.45
CA LEU A 93 6.27 12.73 18.52
C LEU A 93 5.93 13.63 19.72
N LEU A 94 4.68 13.59 20.17
CA LEU A 94 4.19 14.38 21.31
C LEU A 94 4.44 13.71 22.66
N LYS A 95 5.04 12.51 22.69
CA LYS A 95 5.25 11.76 23.92
C LYS A 95 6.10 12.54 24.92
N GLY A 96 5.60 12.66 26.14
CA GLY A 96 6.21 13.45 27.22
C GLY A 96 5.83 14.94 27.20
N THR A 97 4.87 15.34 26.35
CA THR A 97 4.25 16.67 26.38
C THR A 97 2.80 16.57 26.86
N SER A 98 2.20 17.70 27.24
CA SER A 98 0.78 17.77 27.60
C SER A 98 -0.17 17.54 26.42
N GLN A 99 0.33 17.59 25.18
CA GLN A 99 -0.46 17.38 23.97
C GLN A 99 -0.53 15.91 23.53
N TYR A 100 0.15 15.01 24.25
CA TYR A 100 0.08 13.58 24.01
C TYR A 100 -1.34 13.06 24.26
N GLN A 101 -1.88 12.31 23.30
CA GLN A 101 -3.23 11.75 23.36
C GLN A 101 -3.22 10.28 23.79
N ASP A 102 -4.24 9.91 24.55
CA ASP A 102 -4.53 8.52 24.90
C ASP A 102 -5.37 7.83 23.81
N ASN A 103 -5.85 6.61 24.09
CA ASN A 103 -6.68 5.89 23.12
C ASN A 103 -7.97 6.63 22.76
N GLU A 104 -8.56 7.39 23.69
CA GLU A 104 -9.81 8.10 23.43
C GLU A 104 -9.55 9.31 22.53
N GLY A 105 -8.55 10.14 22.86
CA GLY A 105 -8.15 11.26 22.02
C GLY A 105 -7.69 10.83 20.62
N LEU A 106 -6.99 9.69 20.51
CA LEU A 106 -6.62 9.12 19.21
C LEU A 106 -7.85 8.69 18.38
N LYS A 107 -8.87 8.11 19.02
CA LYS A 107 -10.13 7.76 18.35
C LYS A 107 -10.84 9.02 17.85
N GLU A 108 -10.93 10.06 18.67
CA GLU A 108 -11.55 11.33 18.28
C GLU A 108 -10.82 11.98 17.09
N ILE A 109 -9.49 12.03 17.12
CA ILE A 109 -8.68 12.54 15.99
C ILE A 109 -8.92 11.71 14.73
N LEU A 110 -8.98 10.38 14.86
CA LEU A 110 -9.23 9.49 13.73
C LEU A 110 -10.62 9.71 13.13
N ILE A 111 -11.66 9.81 13.95
CA ILE A 111 -13.05 10.06 13.53
C ILE A 111 -13.17 11.41 12.83
N ASN A 112 -12.59 12.47 13.41
CA ASN A 112 -12.56 13.81 12.81
C ASN A 112 -11.76 13.86 11.50
N GLY A 113 -10.90 12.86 11.27
CA GLY A 113 -10.07 12.69 10.10
C GLY A 113 -10.73 11.91 8.95
N LEU A 114 -11.85 11.23 9.20
CA LEU A 114 -12.51 10.38 8.19
C LEU A 114 -13.05 11.21 7.01
N ASP A 115 -13.06 10.60 5.83
CA ASP A 115 -13.78 11.16 4.69
C ASP A 115 -15.30 11.00 4.86
N GLU A 116 -16.07 11.82 4.16
CA GLU A 116 -17.54 11.87 4.29
C GLU A 116 -18.20 10.50 4.06
N SER A 117 -17.71 9.72 3.09
CA SER A 117 -18.30 8.43 2.74
C SER A 117 -18.09 7.38 3.83
N LEU A 118 -16.88 7.30 4.39
CA LEU A 118 -16.58 6.38 5.49
C LEU A 118 -17.22 6.85 6.79
N MET A 119 -17.34 8.17 7.02
CA MET A 119 -18.02 8.74 8.17
C MET A 119 -19.53 8.39 8.20
N ALA A 120 -20.19 8.39 7.05
CA ALA A 120 -21.58 7.94 6.93
C ALA A 120 -21.73 6.46 7.34
N ILE A 121 -20.91 5.58 6.78
CA ILE A 121 -20.91 4.13 7.10
C ILE A 121 -20.60 3.90 8.58
N TYR A 122 -19.65 4.65 9.14
CA TYR A 122 -19.34 4.62 10.56
C TYR A 122 -20.55 5.02 11.42
N THR A 123 -21.24 6.08 11.06
CA THR A 123 -22.41 6.58 11.80
C THR A 123 -23.54 5.56 11.77
N ASP A 124 -23.82 4.99 10.61
CA ASP A 124 -24.82 3.92 10.45
C ASP A 124 -24.46 2.69 11.30
N CYS A 125 -23.22 2.21 11.18
CA CYS A 125 -22.73 1.08 11.97
C CYS A 125 -22.80 1.35 13.48
N LYS A 126 -22.53 2.58 13.91
CA LYS A 126 -22.61 2.98 15.31
C LYS A 126 -24.05 2.96 15.83
N ILE A 127 -25.00 3.45 15.04
CA ILE A 127 -26.43 3.43 15.39
C ILE A 127 -26.95 1.99 15.43
N ASP A 128 -26.64 1.18 14.42
CA ASP A 128 -27.10 -0.20 14.31
C ASP A 128 -26.60 -1.09 15.47
N ASN A 129 -25.48 -0.72 16.07
CA ASN A 129 -24.86 -1.46 17.17
C ASN A 129 -24.97 -0.75 18.52
N GLU A 130 -25.82 0.27 18.68
CA GLU A 130 -25.93 1.04 19.94
C GLU A 130 -26.24 0.17 21.17
N LEU A 131 -26.91 -0.97 20.98
CA LEU A 131 -27.24 -1.93 22.05
C LEU A 131 -26.20 -3.08 22.18
N ASN A 132 -25.17 -3.10 21.34
CA ASN A 132 -24.16 -4.14 21.29
C ASN A 132 -22.81 -3.60 21.78
N ASP A 133 -22.68 -3.50 23.10
CA ASP A 133 -21.48 -2.99 23.78
C ASP A 133 -20.20 -3.81 23.46
N ASP A 134 -20.36 -5.06 23.03
CA ASP A 134 -19.24 -5.94 22.64
C ASP A 134 -18.71 -5.65 21.22
N HIS A 135 -19.40 -4.82 20.44
CA HIS A 135 -18.97 -4.49 19.09
C HIS A 135 -17.64 -3.73 19.10
N LEU A 136 -16.70 -4.11 18.22
CA LEU A 136 -15.36 -3.54 18.18
C LEU A 136 -15.33 -2.03 17.90
N ILE A 137 -16.43 -1.47 17.35
CA ILE A 137 -16.56 -0.04 17.11
C ILE A 137 -16.63 0.79 18.40
N PHE A 138 -17.04 0.19 19.52
CA PHE A 138 -17.05 0.82 20.84
C PHE A 138 -15.79 0.49 21.65
N SER A 139 -14.80 -0.18 21.05
CA SER A 139 -13.62 -0.60 21.79
C SER A 139 -12.85 0.59 22.36
N LEU A 140 -12.49 0.49 23.65
CA LEU A 140 -11.59 1.42 24.31
C LEU A 140 -10.15 1.31 23.81
N VAL A 141 -9.79 0.19 23.19
CA VAL A 141 -8.44 -0.05 22.66
C VAL A 141 -8.39 0.44 21.22
N PHE A 142 -7.54 1.43 20.95
CA PHE A 142 -7.43 2.08 19.63
C PHE A 142 -7.22 1.06 18.49
N THR A 143 -6.37 0.06 18.69
CA THR A 143 -6.08 -0.96 17.66
C THR A 143 -7.29 -1.82 17.30
N LYS A 144 -8.14 -2.15 18.28
CA LYS A 144 -9.39 -2.89 18.06
C LYS A 144 -10.42 -2.03 17.33
N PHE A 145 -10.52 -0.76 17.71
CA PHE A 145 -11.35 0.22 17.01
C PHE A 145 -10.93 0.39 15.54
N VAL A 146 -9.62 0.54 15.27
CA VAL A 146 -9.10 0.62 13.90
C VAL A 146 -9.45 -0.64 13.09
N LYS A 147 -9.40 -1.83 13.68
CA LYS A 147 -9.82 -3.07 13.00
C LYS A 147 -11.31 -3.09 12.64
N ALA A 148 -12.16 -2.52 13.49
CA ALA A 148 -13.57 -2.34 13.16
C ALA A 148 -13.73 -1.42 11.95
N LEU A 149 -13.04 -0.26 11.96
CA LEU A 149 -13.07 0.69 10.84
C LEU A 149 -12.49 0.10 9.56
N GLU A 150 -11.46 -0.73 9.62
CA GLU A 150 -10.89 -1.45 8.47
C GLU A 150 -11.95 -2.35 7.81
N THR A 151 -12.76 -3.03 8.62
CA THR A 151 -13.86 -3.86 8.08
C THR A 151 -14.93 -3.02 7.35
N LEU A 152 -15.23 -1.82 7.87
CA LEU A 152 -16.14 -0.88 7.21
C LEU A 152 -15.53 -0.33 5.92
N ASP A 153 -14.24 0.02 5.95
CA ASP A 153 -13.51 0.52 4.79
C ASP A 153 -13.41 -0.53 3.68
N ASP A 154 -13.16 -1.80 4.03
CA ASP A 154 -13.15 -2.93 3.09
C ASP A 154 -14.52 -3.12 2.42
N THR A 155 -15.60 -3.01 3.22
CA THR A 155 -16.97 -3.09 2.71
C THR A 155 -17.26 -1.99 1.69
N ARG A 156 -16.80 -0.77 1.98
CA ARG A 156 -16.90 0.39 1.10
C ARG A 156 -16.13 0.20 -0.22
N HIS A 157 -14.88 -0.25 -0.14
CA HIS A 157 -14.06 -0.55 -1.32
C HIS A 157 -14.70 -1.64 -2.18
N HIS A 158 -15.24 -2.69 -1.55
CA HIS A 158 -15.91 -3.77 -2.24
C HIS A 158 -17.19 -3.28 -2.96
N ALA A 159 -18.01 -2.46 -2.31
CA ALA A 159 -19.20 -1.87 -2.93
C ALA A 159 -18.84 -1.00 -4.15
N LEU A 160 -17.82 -0.16 -4.04
CA LEU A 160 -17.36 0.68 -5.16
C LEU A 160 -16.85 -0.18 -6.33
N HIS A 161 -16.09 -1.22 -6.03
CA HIS A 161 -15.59 -2.15 -7.03
C HIS A 161 -16.74 -2.87 -7.76
N GLN A 162 -17.79 -3.27 -7.05
CA GLN A 162 -18.99 -3.85 -7.67
C GLN A 162 -19.71 -2.87 -8.59
N VAL A 163 -19.89 -1.62 -8.17
CA VAL A 163 -20.52 -0.58 -9.00
C VAL A 163 -19.71 -0.33 -10.27
N THR A 164 -18.37 -0.31 -10.16
CA THR A 164 -17.47 -0.14 -11.29
C THR A 164 -17.63 -1.28 -12.30
N ILE A 165 -17.62 -2.53 -11.83
CA ILE A 165 -17.83 -3.71 -12.68
C ILE A 165 -19.20 -3.65 -13.38
N ALA A 166 -20.26 -3.30 -12.65
CA ALA A 166 -21.61 -3.23 -13.21
C ALA A 166 -21.72 -2.14 -14.29
N ALA A 167 -21.09 -0.99 -14.07
CA ALA A 167 -21.03 0.10 -15.05
C ALA A 167 -20.28 -0.33 -16.32
N ASP A 168 -19.13 -0.99 -16.18
CA ASP A 168 -18.34 -1.48 -17.31
C ASP A 168 -19.11 -2.53 -18.12
N GLN A 169 -19.81 -3.45 -17.46
CA GLN A 169 -20.66 -4.45 -18.11
C GLN A 169 -21.82 -3.80 -18.88
N PHE A 170 -22.44 -2.77 -18.30
CA PHE A 170 -23.52 -2.02 -18.97
C PHE A 170 -23.01 -1.30 -20.23
N LEU A 171 -21.88 -0.59 -20.12
CA LEU A 171 -21.27 0.11 -21.24
C LEU A 171 -20.83 -0.84 -22.37
N ALA A 172 -20.25 -2.00 -22.02
CA ALA A 172 -19.91 -3.03 -23.01
C ALA A 172 -21.16 -3.55 -23.74
N SER A 173 -22.26 -3.78 -23.01
CA SER A 173 -23.53 -4.28 -23.58
C SER A 173 -24.20 -3.28 -24.53
N CYS A 174 -24.14 -1.98 -24.21
CA CYS A 174 -24.63 -0.92 -25.11
C CYS A 174 -23.80 -0.82 -26.39
N SER A 175 -22.48 -1.00 -26.29
CA SER A 175 -21.55 -0.94 -27.41
C SER A 175 -21.78 -2.07 -28.43
N HIS A 176 -22.12 -3.27 -27.97
CA HIS A 176 -22.40 -4.41 -28.84
C HIS A 176 -23.79 -4.35 -29.51
N SER A 177 -24.77 -3.70 -28.87
CA SER A 177 -26.13 -3.58 -29.43
C SER A 177 -26.22 -2.59 -30.60
N SER A 178 -25.32 -1.60 -30.65
CA SER A 178 -25.29 -0.60 -31.73
C SER A 178 -24.71 -1.11 -33.06
N SER A 179 -24.09 -2.29 -33.09
CA SER A 179 -23.49 -2.85 -34.32
C SER A 179 -24.40 -3.82 -35.09
N HIS A 180 -25.59 -4.15 -34.58
CA HIS A 180 -26.51 -5.11 -35.22
C HIS A 180 -27.79 -4.50 -35.83
N SER A 181 -28.03 -3.19 -35.75
CA SER A 181 -29.11 -2.54 -36.49
C SER A 181 -28.66 -2.10 -37.89
N SER A 182 -28.42 -3.07 -38.77
CA SER A 182 -28.23 -2.84 -40.21
C SER A 182 -29.03 -3.87 -41.01
N THR A 183 -30.32 -3.97 -40.73
CA THR A 183 -31.28 -4.57 -41.67
C THR A 183 -31.89 -3.44 -42.51
N PRO A 184 -31.60 -3.34 -43.82
CA PRO A 184 -32.29 -2.41 -44.69
C PRO A 184 -33.71 -2.93 -44.94
N LEU A 185 -34.72 -2.35 -44.29
CA LEU A 185 -36.11 -2.56 -44.68
C LEU A 185 -36.35 -1.78 -45.98
N SER A 186 -36.31 -2.52 -47.08
CA SER A 186 -36.77 -2.03 -48.38
C SER A 186 -38.29 -2.04 -48.46
N SER A 187 -38.83 -0.89 -48.86
CA SER A 187 -40.03 -0.70 -49.69
C SER A 187 -41.42 -0.90 -49.06
N SER A 188 -42.14 0.22 -48.88
CA SER A 188 -43.20 0.57 -49.85
C SER A 188 -43.64 2.04 -49.74
N SER A 189 -43.64 2.68 -50.90
CA SER A 189 -44.22 3.94 -51.34
C SER A 189 -45.43 4.46 -50.56
N ASN A 190 -45.48 5.78 -50.33
CA ASN A 190 -46.45 6.64 -51.03
C ASN A 190 -46.09 8.12 -50.94
N ALA A 191 -46.20 8.77 -52.09
CA ALA A 191 -45.91 10.16 -52.35
C ALA A 191 -47.07 11.09 -51.95
N ASN A 192 -46.73 12.38 -51.95
CA ASN A 192 -47.59 13.57 -52.04
C ASN A 192 -48.11 14.15 -50.71
N HIS A 193 -47.54 15.27 -50.26
CA HIS A 193 -48.06 16.57 -50.71
C HIS A 193 -47.12 17.74 -50.37
N ALA A 194 -47.03 18.67 -51.33
CA ALA A 194 -46.48 20.02 -51.23
C ALA A 194 -47.15 20.83 -50.08
N ARG A 195 -46.65 21.96 -49.57
CA ARG A 195 -46.23 23.21 -50.25
C ARG A 195 -45.95 24.28 -49.17
N ARG A 196 -44.88 25.09 -49.35
CA ARG A 196 -44.72 26.57 -49.13
C ARG A 196 -43.26 26.86 -48.73
N MET A 197 -42.40 27.42 -49.60
CA MET A 197 -42.29 28.86 -49.98
C MET A 197 -42.15 29.76 -48.73
N ASN A 198 -41.21 30.69 -48.57
CA ASN A 198 -40.25 31.40 -49.43
C ASN A 198 -39.34 32.17 -48.43
N HIS A 199 -38.06 32.42 -48.61
CA HIS A 199 -37.58 33.58 -49.38
C HIS A 199 -36.06 33.52 -49.56
N SER A 200 -35.69 33.88 -50.79
CA SER A 200 -34.41 34.24 -51.37
C SER A 200 -33.56 35.26 -50.60
N SER A 201 -32.23 35.15 -50.73
CA SER A 201 -31.34 36.24 -51.18
C SER A 201 -29.99 35.69 -51.63
N LEU A 202 -29.60 36.05 -52.87
CA LEU A 202 -28.29 35.85 -53.49
C LEU A 202 -27.19 36.63 -52.76
N SER A 203 -25.93 36.16 -52.89
CA SER A 203 -24.71 36.90 -53.33
C SER A 203 -23.48 36.08 -52.93
N GLN A 204 -22.83 35.36 -53.85
CA GLN A 204 -21.67 35.79 -54.66
C GLN A 204 -20.28 35.59 -54.01
N LEU A 205 -19.45 34.83 -54.74
CA LEU A 205 -18.00 34.97 -54.98
C LEU A 205 -16.96 34.36 -54.00
N SER A 206 -16.38 33.26 -54.46
CA SER A 206 -14.96 33.04 -54.86
C SER A 206 -13.77 33.46 -53.99
N GLY A 207 -12.80 32.52 -53.88
CA GLY A 207 -11.38 32.71 -53.55
C GLY A 207 -11.05 32.41 -52.08
N THR A 208 -9.97 31.73 -51.66
CA THR A 208 -8.68 31.35 -52.26
C THR A 208 -8.04 30.25 -51.39
N ALA A 209 -7.02 29.58 -51.95
CA ALA A 209 -6.19 28.53 -51.35
C ALA A 209 -5.37 28.96 -50.11
N ASP A 210 -5.02 27.98 -49.25
CA ASP A 210 -3.64 27.59 -48.86
C ASP A 210 -3.68 26.55 -47.71
N GLN A 211 -3.23 25.31 -47.95
CA GLN A 211 -1.91 24.73 -47.59
C GLN A 211 -1.67 24.44 -46.08
N ASN A 212 -1.72 23.14 -45.69
CA ASN A 212 -0.55 22.33 -45.28
C ASN A 212 -0.91 21.06 -44.45
N THR A 213 -0.43 19.93 -44.97
CA THR A 213 -0.16 18.57 -44.42
C THR A 213 0.63 18.53 -43.08
N PRO A 214 1.00 17.36 -42.51
CA PRO A 214 0.36 16.04 -42.37
C PRO A 214 0.50 15.45 -40.92
N THR A 215 -0.28 14.44 -40.52
CA THR A 215 0.15 13.53 -39.43
C THR A 215 -0.08 12.08 -39.81
N GLN A 216 1.03 11.35 -39.80
CA GLN A 216 1.18 9.94 -40.13
C GLN A 216 0.45 9.07 -39.11
N ASN A 217 -0.46 8.21 -39.57
CA ASN A 217 -0.95 7.09 -38.77
C ASN A 217 -0.24 5.81 -39.24
N ARG A 218 0.89 5.52 -38.58
CA ARG A 218 1.72 4.33 -38.82
C ARG A 218 1.48 3.32 -37.70
N PHE A 219 0.47 2.48 -37.86
CA PHE A 219 0.39 1.15 -37.23
C PHE A 219 -0.39 0.21 -38.17
N GLN A 220 0.24 -0.18 -39.28
CA GLN A 220 -0.12 -1.40 -39.98
C GLN A 220 0.55 -2.57 -39.26
N GLY A 221 -0.13 -3.08 -38.24
CA GLY A 221 0.08 -4.43 -37.72
C GLY A 221 -1.14 -5.26 -38.08
N ILE A 222 -0.93 -6.49 -38.59
CA ILE A 222 -2.00 -7.46 -38.85
C ILE A 222 -2.74 -7.68 -37.53
N GLY A 223 -3.96 -7.15 -37.43
CA GLY A 223 -4.78 -7.30 -36.24
C GLY A 223 -5.05 -8.77 -35.95
N LEU A 224 -5.01 -9.16 -34.67
CA LEU A 224 -5.40 -10.50 -34.25
C LEU A 224 -6.83 -10.80 -34.74
N PRO A 225 -7.10 -12.01 -35.27
CA PRO A 225 -8.46 -12.40 -35.64
C PRO A 225 -9.37 -12.33 -34.39
N PRO A 226 -10.65 -11.95 -34.52
CA PRO A 226 -11.57 -11.87 -33.39
C PRO A 226 -11.65 -13.22 -32.64
N LEU A 227 -11.76 -13.16 -31.31
CA LEU A 227 -11.93 -14.37 -30.48
C LEU A 227 -13.22 -15.09 -30.87
N THR A 228 -13.13 -16.40 -31.06
CA THR A 228 -14.32 -17.23 -31.25
C THR A 228 -15.11 -17.36 -29.94
N ALA A 229 -16.39 -17.73 -30.03
CA ALA A 229 -17.24 -17.92 -28.86
C ALA A 229 -16.66 -18.97 -27.89
N ASP A 230 -16.04 -20.02 -28.44
CA ASP A 230 -15.42 -21.10 -27.68
C ASP A 230 -14.18 -20.62 -26.92
N GLU A 231 -13.34 -19.80 -27.53
CA GLU A 231 -12.17 -19.20 -26.87
C GLU A 231 -12.58 -18.22 -25.76
N CYS A 232 -13.65 -17.46 -25.96
CA CYS A 232 -14.20 -16.56 -24.95
C CYS A 232 -14.70 -17.35 -23.73
N GLN A 233 -15.43 -18.44 -23.96
CA GLN A 233 -15.91 -19.32 -22.88
C GLN A 233 -14.73 -19.98 -22.14
N LEU A 234 -13.70 -20.39 -22.87
CA LEU A 234 -12.52 -21.03 -22.30
C LEU A 234 -11.70 -20.06 -21.43
N LEU A 235 -11.48 -18.83 -21.89
CA LEU A 235 -10.80 -17.79 -21.11
C LEU A 235 -11.61 -17.40 -19.87
N SER A 236 -12.94 -17.29 -19.98
CA SER A 236 -13.80 -17.02 -18.83
C SER A 236 -13.73 -18.13 -17.77
N THR A 237 -13.74 -19.39 -18.19
CA THR A 237 -13.71 -20.56 -17.30
C THR A 237 -12.38 -20.73 -16.57
N HIS A 238 -11.27 -20.33 -17.21
CA HIS A 238 -9.91 -20.56 -16.72
C HIS A 238 -9.20 -19.26 -16.26
N SER A 239 -9.96 -18.25 -15.83
CA SER A 239 -9.45 -16.96 -15.34
C SER A 239 -8.39 -16.35 -16.29
N GLY A 240 -8.66 -16.42 -17.59
CA GLY A 240 -7.80 -15.92 -18.64
C GLY A 240 -8.09 -14.48 -19.05
N CYS A 241 -7.11 -13.83 -19.65
CA CYS A 241 -7.23 -12.46 -20.13
C CYS A 241 -7.60 -12.40 -21.62
N PHE A 242 -8.68 -11.71 -21.97
CA PHE A 242 -9.13 -11.53 -23.35
C PHE A 242 -8.18 -10.67 -24.21
N LYS A 243 -7.34 -9.83 -23.58
CA LYS A 243 -6.43 -8.91 -24.28
C LYS A 243 -5.10 -9.56 -24.65
N CYS A 244 -4.51 -10.37 -23.76
CA CYS A 244 -3.27 -11.10 -24.03
C CYS A 244 -3.49 -12.60 -24.31
N ARG A 245 -4.74 -13.07 -24.29
CA ARG A 245 -5.14 -14.45 -24.63
C ARG A 245 -4.42 -15.53 -23.82
N SER A 246 -4.05 -15.20 -22.58
CA SER A 246 -3.30 -16.06 -21.66
C SER A 246 -4.19 -16.53 -20.51
N PHE A 247 -3.99 -17.76 -20.03
CA PHE A 247 -4.74 -18.35 -18.90
C PHE A 247 -4.00 -18.12 -17.59
N TYR A 248 -4.72 -17.73 -16.53
CA TYR A 248 -4.21 -17.56 -15.15
C TYR A 248 -3.09 -16.52 -14.95
N THR A 249 -2.54 -15.92 -16.01
CA THR A 249 -1.47 -14.90 -15.96
C THR A 249 -1.65 -13.82 -17.03
N HIS A 250 -1.06 -12.65 -16.79
CA HIS A 250 -0.94 -11.58 -17.79
C HIS A 250 0.48 -11.53 -18.33
N GLU A 251 0.76 -12.33 -19.36
CA GLU A 251 2.06 -12.28 -20.04
C GLU A 251 2.07 -11.16 -21.11
N PHE A 252 3.11 -10.33 -21.06
CA PHE A 252 3.49 -9.40 -22.11
C PHE A 252 4.79 -9.91 -22.75
N PRO A 253 4.95 -9.87 -24.08
CA PRO A 253 4.18 -9.11 -25.07
C PRO A 253 2.93 -9.83 -25.62
N VAL A 254 1.94 -9.04 -26.06
CA VAL A 254 0.71 -9.52 -26.73
C VAL A 254 1.09 -10.25 -28.03
N PRO A 255 0.53 -11.45 -28.32
CA PRO A 255 0.85 -12.17 -29.54
C PRO A 255 0.48 -11.34 -30.78
N SER A 256 1.38 -11.34 -31.78
CA SER A 256 1.10 -10.71 -33.08
C SER A 256 0.14 -11.60 -33.90
N GLY A 257 -0.68 -11.00 -34.76
CA GLY A 257 -1.68 -11.72 -35.58
C GLY A 257 -1.13 -12.70 -36.60
N ASP A 258 0.18 -12.69 -36.83
CA ASP A 258 0.84 -13.60 -37.77
C ASP A 258 0.97 -15.01 -37.15
N GLY A 259 0.22 -15.97 -37.69
CA GLY A 259 0.24 -17.36 -37.23
C GLY A 259 -0.54 -17.65 -35.93
N TYR A 260 -1.57 -16.86 -35.62
CA TYR A 260 -2.43 -17.08 -34.46
C TYR A 260 -3.01 -18.51 -34.44
N LYS A 261 -2.80 -19.21 -33.33
CA LYS A 261 -3.40 -20.53 -33.06
C LYS A 261 -4.56 -20.35 -32.09
N GLU A 262 -5.70 -20.95 -32.41
CA GLU A 262 -6.87 -20.93 -31.55
C GLU A 262 -6.57 -21.60 -30.20
N LEU A 263 -7.11 -21.01 -29.13
CA LEU A 263 -6.92 -21.52 -27.78
C LEU A 263 -7.72 -22.80 -27.57
N THR A 264 -7.05 -23.87 -27.16
CA THR A 264 -7.71 -25.16 -26.90
C THR A 264 -7.76 -25.48 -25.41
N ALA A 265 -8.66 -26.38 -25.02
CA ALA A 265 -8.74 -26.87 -23.64
C ALA A 265 -7.41 -27.50 -23.16
N ALA A 266 -6.61 -28.06 -24.07
CA ALA A 266 -5.28 -28.58 -23.76
C ALA A 266 -4.30 -27.48 -23.32
N ASP A 267 -4.42 -26.27 -23.87
CA ASP A 267 -3.59 -25.12 -23.50
C ASP A 267 -3.97 -24.57 -22.12
N ALA A 268 -5.27 -24.56 -21.80
CA ALA A 268 -5.77 -24.19 -20.48
C ALA A 268 -5.27 -25.16 -19.40
N GLU A 269 -5.28 -26.47 -19.67
CA GLU A 269 -4.70 -27.46 -18.75
C GLU A 269 -3.19 -27.31 -18.58
N LYS A 270 -2.46 -27.01 -19.65
CA LYS A 270 -1.02 -26.78 -19.60
C LYS A 270 -0.68 -25.56 -18.73
N ALA A 271 -1.38 -24.45 -18.92
CA ALA A 271 -1.21 -23.24 -18.12
C ALA A 271 -1.58 -23.45 -16.63
N ARG A 272 -2.65 -24.23 -16.37
CA ARG A 272 -3.03 -24.61 -15.00
C ARG A 272 -1.94 -25.42 -14.29
N ARG A 273 -1.25 -26.32 -15.00
CA ARG A 273 -0.13 -27.10 -14.44
C ARG A 273 1.10 -26.24 -14.14
N GLN A 274 1.31 -25.16 -14.90
CA GLN A 274 2.42 -24.22 -14.70
C GLN A 274 2.15 -23.23 -13.56
N CYS A 275 0.89 -22.84 -13.32
CA CYS A 275 0.50 -21.90 -12.27
C CYS A 275 0.15 -22.55 -10.92
N ARG A 276 0.19 -23.89 -10.82
CA ARG A 276 0.04 -24.55 -9.51
C ARG A 276 1.29 -24.28 -8.66
N PRO A 277 1.16 -23.84 -7.39
CA PRO A 277 2.30 -23.80 -6.49
C PRO A 277 2.86 -25.22 -6.39
N LYS A 278 4.17 -25.37 -6.61
CA LYS A 278 4.89 -26.61 -6.30
C LYS A 278 4.75 -26.82 -4.80
N THR A 279 3.77 -27.62 -4.38
CA THR A 279 3.76 -28.17 -3.03
C THR A 279 5.09 -28.87 -2.87
N ALA A 280 5.92 -28.33 -1.98
CA ALA A 280 7.17 -28.94 -1.58
C ALA A 280 6.85 -30.39 -1.21
N GLN A 281 7.38 -31.33 -1.98
CA GLN A 281 7.39 -32.73 -1.57
C GLN A 281 8.10 -32.77 -0.22
N ALA A 282 7.32 -33.01 0.82
CA ALA A 282 7.82 -33.30 2.14
C ALA A 282 8.72 -34.53 2.02
N LYS A 283 10.03 -34.33 2.17
CA LYS A 283 10.95 -35.43 2.41
C LYS A 283 10.57 -36.05 3.76
N PRO A 284 10.45 -37.39 3.87
CA PRO A 284 10.21 -38.03 5.15
C PRO A 284 11.43 -37.78 6.06
N ILE A 285 11.19 -37.18 7.23
CA ILE A 285 12.18 -37.04 8.29
C ILE A 285 12.34 -38.43 8.93
N ALA A 286 13.54 -38.98 8.83
CA ALA A 286 13.90 -40.25 9.42
C ALA A 286 13.88 -40.18 10.96
N SER A 287 13.39 -41.27 11.52
CA SER A 287 13.26 -41.61 12.94
C SER A 287 14.51 -41.31 13.77
N ILE A 288 14.32 -40.62 14.89
CA ILE A 288 15.28 -40.55 16.00
C ILE A 288 15.33 -41.96 16.60
N THR A 289 16.48 -42.61 16.49
CA THR A 289 16.78 -43.84 17.22
C THR A 289 17.61 -43.47 18.44
N GLU A 290 17.11 -43.81 19.62
CA GLU A 290 17.88 -43.85 20.86
C GLU A 290 18.98 -44.90 20.73
N THR A 291 20.23 -44.51 20.96
CA THR A 291 21.29 -45.45 21.33
C THR A 291 22.16 -44.82 22.40
N SER A 292 22.04 -45.36 23.61
CA SER A 292 23.13 -45.39 24.58
C SER A 292 24.33 -46.10 23.96
N ASP A 293 25.54 -45.57 24.15
CA ASP A 293 26.62 -46.34 24.76
C ASP A 293 27.88 -45.50 25.05
N THR A 294 28.43 -45.82 26.22
CA THR A 294 29.75 -45.54 26.79
C THR A 294 30.93 -45.46 25.82
N ALA A 295 31.79 -44.45 26.01
CA ALA A 295 33.24 -44.61 26.22
C ALA A 295 33.94 -43.24 26.38
N SER A 296 34.59 -43.01 27.52
CA SER A 296 35.71 -42.07 27.65
C SER A 296 36.91 -42.56 26.83
N PRO A 297 37.83 -41.67 26.40
CA PRO A 297 39.08 -41.57 27.17
C PRO A 297 39.74 -40.17 27.23
N MET A 298 40.39 -39.95 28.39
CA MET A 298 41.72 -39.36 28.61
C MET A 298 42.07 -37.90 28.21
N PHE A 299 42.43 -37.13 29.25
CA PHE A 299 43.24 -35.91 29.29
C PHE A 299 44.70 -36.12 28.80
N PRO A 300 45.50 -35.05 28.51
CA PRO A 300 46.29 -34.32 29.54
C PRO A 300 46.28 -32.78 29.31
N SER A 301 45.96 -31.92 30.28
CA SER A 301 46.79 -31.41 31.39
C SER A 301 48.28 -31.20 31.07
N ALA A 302 48.71 -29.93 31.01
CA ALA A 302 50.09 -29.51 31.16
C ALA A 302 50.16 -28.27 32.07
N VAL A 303 50.53 -28.53 33.32
CA VAL A 303 51.09 -27.61 34.32
C VAL A 303 52.61 -27.61 34.15
N LEU A 304 53.26 -26.44 34.28
CA LEU A 304 54.61 -26.14 34.81
C LEU A 304 54.95 -24.67 34.43
N GLY A 305 55.43 -23.78 35.31
CA GLY A 305 56.02 -24.01 36.61
C GLY A 305 56.04 -22.80 37.55
N ASN A 306 56.35 -23.13 38.81
CA ASN A 306 56.66 -22.26 39.92
C ASN A 306 57.99 -21.52 39.73
N GLY A 307 58.03 -20.30 40.26
CA GLY A 307 59.24 -19.58 40.64
C GLY A 307 58.94 -18.55 41.72
N THR A 308 58.88 -19.00 42.98
CA THR A 308 59.22 -18.25 44.20
C THR A 308 60.68 -17.75 44.07
N ASP A 309 61.14 -16.60 44.61
CA ASP A 309 61.16 -16.18 46.00
C ASP A 309 61.91 -14.81 46.12
N SER A 310 61.64 -14.06 47.20
CA SER A 310 62.48 -13.03 47.89
C SER A 310 62.65 -11.64 47.21
N GLU A 311 62.56 -10.49 47.89
CA GLU A 311 62.75 -10.17 49.31
C GLU A 311 62.01 -8.87 49.74
N GLU A 312 61.69 -8.84 51.02
CA GLU A 312 61.19 -7.76 51.86
C GLU A 312 62.38 -6.93 52.37
N GLU A 313 62.33 -5.59 52.28
CA GLU A 313 63.02 -4.75 53.26
C GLU A 313 62.25 -3.43 53.50
N THR A 314 62.11 -3.15 54.79
CA THR A 314 61.30 -2.14 55.47
C THR A 314 61.99 -0.80 55.65
N LEU A 315 61.16 0.24 55.86
CA LEU A 315 61.39 1.57 56.47
C LEU A 315 62.00 2.69 55.60
#